data_AF-A0A0P4VLA3-F1
#
_entry.id   AF-A0A0P4VLA3-F1
#
_cell.length_a   1.000
_cell.length_b   1.000
_cell.length_c   1.000
_cell.angle_alpha   90.00
_cell.angle_beta   90.00
_cell.angle_gamma   90.00
#
_symmetry.space_group_name_H-M   'P 1'
#
loop_
_entity.id
_entity.type
_entity.pdbx_description
1 polymer ?
#
loop_
_entity_poly.entity_id
_entity_poly.type
_entity_poly.pdbx_seq_one_letter_code
_entity_poly.pdbx_strand_id
1 'polypeptide(L)'
;RRSLHPLQKSAVDKENLVGAGRSTNYMTPNKGKLNVVTEIKSAKKLKVSKGTESKSITVEDLTSEEEPGKEYYKVLAERRRVALEEALKENEQLHEKVRHLEEENEQCNILLNETRQLVETLTEMLKEGNDEEDSEEEGEGGSNPQDDVKEA
;
A
#
# COMPACT_ATOMS: atom_id res chain seq x y z
N ARG A 1 17.34 3.98 -54.28
CA ARG A 1 16.50 3.89 -53.05
C ARG A 1 17.43 3.51 -51.91
N ARG A 2 17.63 4.37 -50.90
CA ARG A 2 18.43 4.02 -49.72
C ARG A 2 17.52 3.29 -48.72
N SER A 3 17.98 2.16 -48.19
CA SER A 3 17.30 1.43 -47.13
C SER A 3 17.51 2.14 -45.79
N LEU A 4 16.49 2.12 -44.93
CA LEU A 4 16.55 2.71 -43.60
C LEU A 4 17.51 1.93 -42.69
N HIS A 5 18.29 2.64 -41.87
CA HIS A 5 19.21 2.02 -40.92
C HIS A 5 18.48 1.62 -39.62
N PRO A 6 18.75 0.42 -39.09
CA PRO A 6 18.21 0.01 -37.80
C PRO A 6 18.90 0.81 -36.68
N LEU A 7 18.09 1.56 -35.91
CA LEU A 7 18.52 2.44 -34.81
C LEU A 7 19.04 1.67 -33.58
N GLN A 8 18.59 0.43 -33.37
CA GLN A 8 19.07 -0.44 -32.29
C GLN A 8 19.32 -1.86 -32.81
N LYS A 9 20.60 -2.24 -32.91
CA LYS A 9 21.01 -3.58 -33.38
C LYS A 9 20.91 -4.66 -32.28
N SER A 10 20.82 -4.26 -31.01
CA SER A 10 20.84 -5.14 -29.84
C SER A 10 19.50 -5.25 -29.11
N ALA A 11 18.41 -4.70 -29.66
CA ALA A 11 17.07 -4.87 -29.10
C ALA A 11 16.57 -6.29 -29.41
N VAL A 12 17.05 -7.27 -28.64
CA VAL A 12 16.55 -8.66 -28.65
C VAL A 12 15.28 -8.78 -27.81
N ASP A 13 15.04 -7.79 -26.96
CA ASP A 13 14.01 -7.78 -25.96
C ASP A 13 12.74 -7.07 -26.47
N LYS A 14 11.60 -7.78 -26.40
CA LYS A 14 10.28 -7.32 -26.83
C LYS A 14 9.41 -6.87 -25.64
N GLU A 15 9.93 -6.89 -24.42
CA GLU A 15 9.11 -6.67 -23.22
C GLU A 15 8.78 -5.19 -22.96
N ASN A 16 9.44 -4.26 -23.64
CA ASN A 16 9.20 -2.81 -23.51
C ASN A 16 8.19 -2.22 -24.52
N LEU A 17 7.28 -3.04 -25.08
CA LEU A 17 6.19 -2.54 -25.94
C LEU A 17 4.94 -2.08 -25.18
N VAL A 18 5.01 -1.89 -23.86
CA VAL A 18 3.91 -1.34 -23.05
C VAL A 18 4.34 -0.05 -22.37
N GLY A 19 4.79 0.92 -23.19
CA GLY A 19 4.82 2.31 -22.78
C GLY A 19 3.40 2.89 -22.75
N ALA A 20 3.03 3.50 -21.62
CA ALA A 20 1.90 4.41 -21.44
C ALA A 20 0.48 3.88 -21.70
N GLY A 21 -0.24 3.60 -20.61
CA GLY A 21 -1.63 4.06 -20.49
C GLY A 21 -2.74 3.19 -21.09
N ARG A 22 -2.89 1.94 -20.62
CA ARG A 22 -4.18 1.22 -20.67
C ARG A 22 -4.41 0.41 -19.41
N SER A 23 -4.92 1.06 -18.36
CA SER A 23 -5.64 0.36 -17.30
C SER A 23 -6.87 -0.30 -17.92
N THR A 24 -6.93 -1.62 -17.83
CA THR A 24 -8.06 -2.40 -18.28
C THR A 24 -9.17 -2.28 -17.23
N ASN A 25 -10.06 -1.30 -17.40
CA ASN A 25 -11.27 -1.18 -16.59
C ASN A 25 -12.22 -2.35 -16.91
N TYR A 26 -12.13 -3.43 -16.14
CA TYR A 26 -13.20 -4.42 -16.02
C TYR A 26 -13.79 -4.33 -14.62
N MET A 27 -14.79 -3.47 -14.40
CA MET A 27 -15.77 -3.62 -13.30
C MET A 27 -16.98 -2.67 -13.52
N THR A 28 -18.06 -3.25 -14.06
CA THR A 28 -19.49 -2.90 -13.91
C THR A 28 -20.05 -1.57 -14.49
N PRO A 29 -21.23 -1.61 -15.15
CA PRO A 29 -21.98 -0.41 -15.51
C PRO A 29 -23.02 -0.10 -14.42
N ASN A 30 -22.84 0.99 -13.66
CA ASN A 30 -23.91 1.53 -12.84
C ASN A 30 -24.46 2.83 -13.42
N LYS A 31 -25.76 2.83 -13.71
CA LYS A 31 -26.51 3.93 -14.32
C LYS A 31 -26.81 4.98 -13.24
N GLY A 32 -25.99 6.02 -13.15
CA GLY A 32 -26.28 7.22 -12.36
C GLY A 32 -26.48 8.42 -13.27
N LYS A 33 -27.74 8.84 -13.46
CA LYS A 33 -28.09 10.13 -14.07
C LYS A 33 -27.86 11.22 -13.03
N LEU A 34 -26.95 12.16 -13.26
CA LEU A 34 -26.92 13.42 -12.50
C LEU A 34 -26.76 14.61 -13.45
N ASN A 35 -27.68 15.55 -13.27
CA ASN A 35 -28.00 16.68 -14.14
C ASN A 35 -26.86 17.71 -14.21
N VAL A 36 -26.48 18.07 -15.44
CA VAL A 36 -25.73 19.28 -15.74
C VAL A 36 -26.70 20.46 -15.70
N VAL A 37 -26.62 21.27 -14.64
CA VAL A 37 -27.21 22.61 -14.63
C VAL A 37 -26.16 23.59 -15.15
N THR A 38 -26.43 24.12 -16.32
CA THR A 38 -25.74 25.24 -16.93
C THR A 38 -26.21 26.54 -16.28
N GLU A 39 -25.33 27.22 -15.55
CA GLU A 39 -25.50 28.65 -15.26
C GLU A 39 -24.24 29.40 -15.72
N ILE A 40 -24.34 29.97 -16.92
CA ILE A 40 -23.39 30.94 -17.46
C ILE A 40 -23.72 32.29 -16.83
N LYS A 41 -22.97 32.70 -15.81
CA LYS A 41 -22.98 34.09 -15.32
C LYS A 41 -21.74 34.81 -15.86
N SER A 42 -22.00 35.62 -16.87
CA SER A 42 -21.07 36.55 -17.51
C SER A 42 -20.52 37.57 -16.52
N ALA A 43 -19.24 37.49 -16.19
CA ALA A 43 -18.55 38.50 -15.37
C ALA A 43 -17.30 39.03 -16.10
N LYS A 44 -17.41 40.32 -16.49
CA LYS A 44 -16.36 41.33 -16.74
C LYS A 44 -15.03 40.87 -17.35
N LYS A 45 -14.81 41.29 -18.60
CA LYS A 45 -13.48 41.46 -19.22
C LYS A 45 -12.61 42.37 -18.34
N LEU A 46 -11.77 41.76 -17.50
CA LEU A 46 -10.57 42.40 -16.99
C LEU A 46 -9.57 42.47 -18.15
N LYS A 47 -9.13 43.68 -18.47
CA LYS A 47 -8.06 43.94 -19.44
C LYS A 47 -6.79 43.27 -18.90
N VAL A 48 -6.44 42.12 -19.47
CA VAL A 48 -5.11 41.52 -19.30
C VAL A 48 -4.14 42.50 -19.94
N SER A 49 -3.38 43.19 -19.08
CA SER A 49 -2.17 43.90 -19.47
C SER A 49 -1.29 42.97 -20.28
N LYS A 50 -0.79 43.47 -21.40
CA LYS A 50 0.12 42.86 -22.37
C LYS A 50 1.35 42.24 -21.69
N GLY A 51 1.17 41.08 -21.08
CA GLY A 51 2.22 40.20 -20.64
C GLY A 51 2.71 39.46 -21.87
N THR A 52 4.00 39.62 -22.17
CA THR A 52 4.78 38.85 -23.14
C THR A 52 4.16 37.49 -23.44
N GLU A 53 3.63 37.33 -24.65
CA GLU A 53 3.21 36.04 -25.20
C GLU A 53 4.38 35.07 -25.02
N SER A 54 4.21 34.09 -24.14
CA SER A 54 5.17 32.98 -24.04
C SER A 54 5.11 32.24 -25.36
N LYS A 55 6.17 32.37 -26.15
CA LYS A 55 6.29 31.66 -27.43
C LYS A 55 6.12 30.18 -27.13
N SER A 56 5.17 29.50 -27.75
CA SER A 56 4.99 28.05 -27.56
C SER A 56 6.25 27.28 -27.97
N ILE A 57 6.51 26.15 -27.32
CA ILE A 57 7.55 25.19 -27.74
C ILE A 57 7.37 24.92 -29.23
N THR A 58 8.43 25.13 -30.00
CA THR A 58 8.43 24.97 -31.44
C THR A 58 8.84 23.55 -31.83
N VAL A 59 8.59 23.16 -33.08
CA VAL A 59 9.03 21.85 -33.60
C VAL A 59 10.56 21.76 -33.57
N GLU A 60 11.25 22.86 -33.87
CA GLU A 60 12.71 22.94 -33.82
C GLU A 60 13.26 22.66 -32.42
N ASP A 61 12.59 23.11 -31.35
CA ASP A 61 12.97 22.79 -29.96
C ASP A 61 12.91 21.29 -29.63
N LEU A 62 12.22 20.49 -30.45
CA LEU A 62 12.04 19.04 -30.25
C LEU A 62 12.79 18.19 -31.29
N THR A 63 13.16 18.77 -32.43
CA THR A 63 13.71 18.01 -33.58
C THR A 63 15.05 18.52 -34.09
N SER A 64 15.55 19.66 -33.62
CA SER A 64 16.86 20.17 -34.01
C SER A 64 17.99 19.36 -33.36
N GLU A 65 19.15 19.30 -34.03
CA GLU A 65 20.40 18.78 -33.44
C GLU A 65 21.05 19.81 -32.50
N GLU A 66 20.62 21.07 -32.58
CA GLU A 66 21.04 22.16 -31.68
C GLU A 66 20.25 22.13 -30.36
N GLU A 67 20.78 22.79 -29.33
CA GLU A 67 20.15 22.83 -28.02
C GLU A 67 18.77 23.50 -28.05
N PRO A 68 17.74 22.95 -27.38
CA PRO A 68 16.41 23.55 -27.33
C PRO A 68 16.41 24.97 -26.78
N GLY A 69 15.48 25.79 -27.26
CA GLY A 69 15.34 27.16 -26.83
C GLY A 69 14.94 27.32 -25.36
N LYS A 70 15.15 28.53 -24.84
CA LYS A 70 14.87 28.90 -23.43
C LYS A 70 13.45 28.54 -22.96
N GLU A 71 12.44 28.64 -23.83
CA GLU A 71 11.06 28.33 -23.42
C GLU A 71 10.87 26.83 -23.13
N TYR A 72 11.52 25.94 -23.88
CA TYR A 72 11.46 24.50 -23.62
C TYR A 72 11.92 24.19 -22.20
N TYR A 73 13.07 24.73 -21.79
CA TYR A 73 13.60 24.54 -20.45
C TYR A 73 12.74 25.17 -19.36
N LYS A 74 12.11 26.32 -19.64
CA LYS A 74 11.17 26.94 -18.71
C LYS A 74 9.94 26.06 -18.46
N VAL A 75 9.34 25.50 -19.52
CA VAL A 75 8.20 24.56 -19.38
C VAL A 75 8.64 23.28 -18.67
N LEU A 76 9.82 22.74 -19.02
CA LEU A 76 10.37 21.56 -18.38
C LEU A 76 10.63 21.78 -16.88
N ALA A 77 11.18 22.93 -16.51
CA ALA A 77 11.43 23.29 -15.12
C ALA A 77 10.12 23.39 -14.34
N GLU A 78 9.09 24.04 -14.89
CA GLU A 78 7.79 24.14 -14.23
C GLU A 78 7.13 22.77 -14.08
N ARG A 79 7.19 21.92 -15.12
CA ARG A 79 6.67 20.55 -15.04
C ARG A 79 7.38 19.72 -13.99
N ARG A 80 8.71 19.85 -13.88
CA ARG A 80 9.51 19.20 -12.82
C ARG A 80 9.17 19.73 -11.44
N ARG A 81 8.92 21.05 -11.30
CA ARG A 81 8.50 21.67 -10.05
C ARG A 81 7.18 21.08 -9.55
N VAL A 82 6.18 21.00 -10.43
CA VAL A 82 4.87 20.41 -10.09
C VAL A 82 5.00 18.93 -9.75
N ALA A 83 5.72 18.14 -10.55
CA ALA A 83 5.92 16.72 -10.28
C ALA A 83 6.66 16.48 -8.95
N LEU A 84 7.62 17.34 -8.60
CA LEU A 84 8.32 17.27 -7.31
C LEU A 84 7.37 17.61 -6.15
N GLU A 85 6.55 18.66 -6.30
CA GLU A 85 5.56 19.04 -5.28
C GLU A 85 4.55 17.90 -5.02
N GLU A 86 4.06 17.26 -6.08
CA GLU A 86 3.19 16.09 -5.98
C GLU A 86 3.88 14.92 -5.27
N ALA A 87 5.13 14.61 -5.65
CA ALA A 87 5.90 13.54 -5.03
C ALA A 87 6.21 13.79 -3.55
N LEU A 88 6.52 15.03 -3.17
CA LEU A 88 6.75 15.40 -1.78
C LEU A 88 5.48 15.28 -0.94
N LYS A 89 4.33 15.69 -1.50
CA LYS A 89 3.04 15.55 -0.83
C LYS A 89 2.65 14.08 -0.63
N GLU A 90 2.85 13.24 -1.64
CA GLU A 90 2.64 11.80 -1.52
C GLU A 90 3.59 11.19 -0.48
N ASN A 91 4.85 11.59 -0.46
CA ASN A 91 5.83 11.11 0.51
C ASN A 91 5.43 11.46 1.96
N GLU A 92 4.97 12.69 2.19
CA GLU A 92 4.43 13.11 3.49
C GLU A 92 3.23 12.24 3.92
N GLN A 93 2.28 12.00 3.01
CA GLN A 93 1.12 11.14 3.28
C GLN A 93 1.51 9.70 3.58
N LEU A 94 2.51 9.16 2.87
CA LEU A 94 3.03 7.82 3.12
C LEU A 94 3.72 7.73 4.49
N HIS A 95 4.51 8.74 4.87
CA HIS A 95 5.12 8.78 6.20
C HIS A 95 4.09 8.85 7.31
N GLU A 96 3.04 9.64 7.17
CA GLU A 96 1.94 9.69 8.13
C GLU A 96 1.22 8.34 8.24
N LYS A 97 0.94 7.69 7.10
CA LYS A 97 0.31 6.37 7.09
C LYS A 97 1.18 5.31 7.76
N VAL A 98 2.49 5.30 7.47
CA VAL A 98 3.44 4.37 8.10
C VAL A 98 3.46 4.58 9.61
N ARG A 99 3.61 5.84 10.06
CA ARG A 99 3.59 6.19 11.48
C ARG A 99 2.33 5.67 12.17
N HIS A 100 1.16 5.90 11.58
CA HIS A 100 -0.11 5.44 12.15
C HIS A 100 -0.20 3.91 12.23
N LEU A 101 0.21 3.20 11.17
CA LEU A 101 0.21 1.74 11.15
C LEU A 101 1.22 1.15 12.15
N GLU A 102 2.37 1.78 12.34
CA GLU A 102 3.36 1.38 13.34
C GLU A 102 2.82 1.58 14.76
N GLU A 103 2.15 2.70 15.04
CA GLU A 103 1.48 2.96 16.32
C GLU A 103 0.37 1.93 16.61
N GLU A 104 -0.48 1.62 15.63
CA GLU A 104 -1.53 0.61 15.77
C GLU A 104 -0.95 -0.81 15.99
N ASN A 105 0.12 -1.15 15.27
CA ASN A 105 0.79 -2.44 15.42
C ASN A 105 1.39 -2.59 16.82
N GLU A 106 2.05 -1.54 17.32
CA GLU A 106 2.61 -1.52 18.67
C GLU A 106 1.51 -1.72 19.73
N GLN A 107 0.39 -1.01 19.59
CA GLN A 107 -0.76 -1.18 20.49
C GLN A 107 -1.31 -2.61 20.47
N CYS A 108 -1.40 -3.22 19.29
CA CYS A 108 -1.83 -4.61 19.16
C CYS A 108 -0.85 -5.57 19.84
N ASN A 109 0.46 -5.35 19.71
CA ASN A 109 1.47 -6.18 20.35
C ASN A 109 1.42 -6.06 21.88
N ILE A 110 1.21 -4.85 22.41
CA ILE A 110 1.02 -4.62 23.85
C ILE A 110 -0.20 -5.42 24.33
N LEU A 111 -1.36 -5.25 23.70
CA LEU A 111 -2.59 -5.96 24.08
C LEU A 111 -2.43 -7.49 24.00
N LEU A 112 -1.71 -7.97 22.99
CA LEU A 112 -1.43 -9.39 22.82
C LEU A 112 -0.56 -9.92 23.97
N ASN A 113 0.47 -9.17 24.36
CA ASN A 113 1.34 -9.53 25.47
C ASN A 113 0.57 -9.53 26.81
N GLU A 114 -0.22 -8.50 27.08
CA GLU A 114 -1.08 -8.42 28.26
C GLU A 114 -2.06 -9.60 28.31
N THR A 115 -2.67 -9.95 27.18
CA THR A 115 -3.58 -11.10 27.09
C THR A 115 -2.85 -12.42 27.35
N ARG A 116 -1.63 -12.59 26.82
CA ARG A 116 -0.80 -13.76 27.11
C ARG A 116 -0.49 -13.88 28.60
N GLN A 117 -0.10 -12.79 29.24
CA GLN A 117 0.16 -12.75 30.69
C GLN A 117 -1.10 -13.07 31.51
N LEU A 118 -2.25 -12.55 31.10
CA LEU A 118 -3.53 -12.88 31.75
C LEU A 118 -3.86 -14.38 31.61
N VAL A 119 -3.66 -14.95 30.43
CA VAL A 119 -3.90 -16.40 30.22
C VAL A 119 -2.93 -17.24 31.05
N GLU A 120 -1.66 -16.84 31.14
CA GLU A 120 -0.65 -17.52 31.96
C GLU A 120 -1.05 -17.54 33.43
N THR A 121 -1.37 -16.37 34.01
CA THR A 121 -1.81 -16.25 35.40
C THR A 121 -3.09 -17.05 35.69
N LEU A 122 -4.09 -17.01 34.80
CA LEU A 122 -5.30 -17.83 34.95
C LEU A 122 -5.00 -19.34 34.86
N THR A 123 -4.06 -19.73 34.00
CA THR A 123 -3.63 -21.13 33.88
C THR A 123 -2.89 -21.60 35.12
N GLU A 124 -2.07 -20.74 35.74
CA GLU A 124 -1.41 -21.02 37.01
C GLU A 124 -2.43 -21.20 38.14
N MET A 125 -3.40 -20.28 38.28
CA MET A 125 -4.46 -20.39 39.28
C MET A 125 -5.29 -21.67 39.15
N LEU A 126 -5.59 -22.11 37.91
CA LEU A 126 -6.31 -23.36 37.67
C LEU A 126 -5.48 -24.60 38.03
N LYS A 127 -4.16 -24.56 37.85
CA LYS A 127 -3.27 -25.66 38.26
C LYS A 127 -3.17 -25.76 39.78
N GLU A 128 -2.97 -24.62 40.44
CA GLU A 128 -2.91 -24.55 41.91
C GLU A 128 -4.19 -25.09 42.57
N GLY A 129 -5.37 -24.81 41.99
CA GLY A 129 -6.64 -25.33 42.50
C GLY A 129 -6.91 -26.81 42.20
N ASN A 130 -6.24 -27.40 41.20
CA ASN A 130 -6.43 -28.80 40.81
C ASN A 130 -5.46 -29.76 41.54
N ASP A 131 -4.33 -29.25 42.04
CA ASP A 131 -3.38 -30.02 42.85
C ASP A 131 -3.89 -30.32 44.28
N GLU A 132 -4.93 -29.60 44.75
CA GLU A 132 -5.60 -29.85 46.05
C GLU A 132 -6.60 -31.02 45.99
N GLU A 133 -7.14 -31.38 44.82
CA GLU A 133 -8.17 -32.42 44.67
C GLU A 133 -7.60 -33.84 44.41
N ASP A 134 -6.34 -33.96 43.96
CA ASP A 134 -5.71 -35.27 43.61
C ASP A 134 -5.01 -35.97 44.81
N SER A 135 -5.16 -35.46 46.04
CA SER A 135 -4.49 -36.00 47.24
C SER A 135 -5.34 -36.98 48.08
N GLU A 136 -6.60 -37.26 47.70
CA GLU A 136 -7.52 -38.09 48.49
C GLU A 136 -8.13 -39.26 47.70
N GLU A 137 -7.33 -40.12 47.05
CA GLU A 137 -7.86 -41.42 46.58
C GLU A 137 -6.79 -42.53 46.46
N GLU A 138 -6.23 -42.98 47.60
CA GLU A 138 -5.53 -44.28 47.72
C GLU A 138 -6.06 -44.99 48.97
N GLY A 139 -7.32 -45.43 48.89
CA GLY A 139 -8.00 -46.15 49.95
C GLY A 139 -8.79 -47.33 49.40
N GLU A 140 -8.12 -48.41 48.99
CA GLU A 140 -8.72 -49.75 48.99
C GLU A 140 -7.65 -50.86 48.94
N GLY A 141 -7.02 -51.10 50.09
CA GLY A 141 -6.23 -52.31 50.34
C GLY A 141 -7.15 -53.52 50.55
N GLY A 142 -7.72 -54.05 49.47
CA GLY A 142 -8.46 -55.32 49.47
C GLY A 142 -7.52 -56.50 49.62
N SER A 143 -7.28 -56.96 50.85
CA SER A 143 -6.58 -58.21 51.15
C SER A 143 -7.48 -59.42 50.87
N ASN A 144 -7.31 -60.04 49.71
CA ASN A 144 -7.94 -61.33 49.37
C ASN A 144 -7.10 -62.48 49.98
N PRO A 145 -7.65 -63.38 50.81
CA PRO A 145 -6.89 -64.52 51.33
C PRO A 145 -6.72 -65.59 50.25
N GLN A 146 -5.48 -66.03 50.03
CA GLN A 146 -5.19 -67.23 49.23
C GLN A 146 -5.67 -68.47 49.99
N ASP A 147 -6.67 -69.16 49.45
CA ASP A 147 -7.01 -70.52 49.86
C ASP A 147 -5.97 -71.49 49.28
N ASP A 148 -5.13 -72.02 50.17
CA ASP A 148 -4.25 -73.16 49.94
C ASP A 148 -5.10 -74.43 49.70
N VAL A 149 -5.24 -74.82 48.43
CA VAL A 149 -5.72 -76.17 48.09
C VAL A 149 -4.54 -77.13 48.19
N LYS A 150 -4.44 -77.80 49.34
CA LYS A 150 -3.53 -78.93 49.57
C LYS A 150 -3.93 -80.15 48.75
N GLU A 151 -2.93 -80.61 48.02
CA GLU A 151 -2.73 -81.93 47.43
C GLU A 151 -2.99 -83.09 48.42
N ALA A 152 -3.87 -84.03 48.04
CA ALA A 152 -3.83 -85.47 48.37
C ALA A 152 -4.91 -86.24 47.58
#